data_AF-A0A1I6HA27-F1
#
_entry.id   AF-A0A1I6HA27-F1
#
_cell.length_a   1.000
_cell.length_b   1.000
_cell.length_c   1.000
_cell.angle_alpha   90.00
_cell.angle_beta   90.00
_cell.angle_gamma   90.00
#
_symmetry.space_group_name_H-M   'P 1'
#
loop_
_entity.id
_entity.type
_entity.pdbx_description
1 polymer ?
#
loop_
_entity_poly.entity_id
_entity_poly.type
_entity_poly.pdbx_seq_one_letter_code
_entity_poly.pdbx_strand_id
1 'polypeptide(L)'
;MTQQVKPGHLKPVESPGLRLTAEERVAMTEALALAFNRPVDLIDLRTAGQPLLHEIVTGGIQVLGTRHLWGDLVYRNVMENEDFVPYQKRILETRRRA
;
A
#
# COMPACT_ATOMS: atom_id res chain seq x y z
N MET A 1 40.69 -23.16 1.21
CA MET A 1 39.32 -23.48 0.76
C MET A 1 38.52 -22.19 0.82
N THR A 2 38.44 -21.46 -0.30
CA THR A 2 37.82 -20.13 -0.36
C THR A 2 36.53 -20.26 -1.15
N GLN A 3 35.39 -20.23 -0.46
CA GLN A 3 34.08 -20.31 -1.09
C GLN A 3 33.76 -18.94 -1.69
N GLN A 4 33.81 -18.86 -3.03
CA GLN A 4 33.31 -17.70 -3.76
C GLN A 4 31.79 -17.67 -3.64
N VAL A 5 31.28 -16.61 -3.00
CA VAL A 5 29.85 -16.30 -2.97
C VAL A 5 29.49 -15.73 -4.34
N LYS A 6 28.71 -16.46 -5.13
CA LYS A 6 28.23 -15.98 -6.43
C LYS A 6 27.24 -14.84 -6.20
N PRO A 7 27.40 -13.66 -6.82
CA PRO A 7 26.41 -12.61 -6.74
C PRO A 7 25.14 -13.08 -7.45
N GLY A 8 24.04 -13.13 -6.69
CA GLY A 8 22.72 -13.39 -7.21
C GLY A 8 22.42 -12.42 -8.35
N HIS A 9 22.09 -12.97 -9.50
CA HIS A 9 21.63 -12.24 -10.67
C HIS A 9 20.25 -11.67 -10.34
N LEU A 10 20.21 -10.52 -9.67
CA LEU A 10 19.00 -9.72 -9.57
C LEU A 10 18.64 -9.30 -10.99
N LYS A 11 17.70 -10.02 -11.59
CA LYS A 11 17.13 -9.63 -12.88
C LYS A 11 16.51 -8.24 -12.71
N PRO A 12 16.62 -7.37 -13.73
CA PRO A 12 15.91 -6.10 -13.73
C PRO A 12 14.42 -6.39 -13.57
N VAL A 13 13.78 -5.82 -12.54
CA VAL A 13 12.33 -5.90 -12.36
C VAL A 13 11.69 -4.87 -13.28
N GLU A 14 11.69 -5.15 -14.58
CA GLU A 14 10.76 -4.53 -15.52
C GLU A 14 9.60 -5.51 -15.75
N SER A 15 8.58 -5.44 -14.89
CA SER A 15 7.33 -6.17 -15.07
C SER A 15 6.17 -5.27 -14.66
N PRO A 16 5.12 -5.13 -15.48
CA PRO A 16 3.97 -4.30 -15.15
C PRO A 16 3.24 -4.87 -13.92
N GLY A 17 3.07 -4.03 -12.89
CA GLY A 17 1.84 -3.97 -12.10
C GLY A 17 1.36 -5.19 -11.28
N LEU A 18 2.16 -6.21 -10.98
CA LEU A 18 1.70 -7.37 -10.18
C LEU A 18 1.55 -7.04 -8.69
N ARG A 19 0.38 -7.35 -8.12
CA ARG A 19 0.08 -7.27 -6.67
C ARG A 19 1.15 -7.97 -5.85
N LEU A 20 1.50 -7.43 -4.69
CA LEU A 20 2.43 -8.10 -3.78
C LEU A 20 1.80 -9.43 -3.31
N THR A 21 2.54 -10.53 -3.45
CA THR A 21 2.19 -11.78 -2.78
C THR A 21 2.34 -11.63 -1.26
N ALA A 22 1.77 -12.56 -0.50
CA ALA A 22 1.86 -12.52 0.96
C ALA A 22 3.33 -12.66 1.42
N GLU A 23 4.07 -13.56 0.78
CA GLU A 23 5.48 -13.85 1.04
C GLU A 23 6.36 -12.65 0.70
N GLU A 24 6.15 -12.01 -0.46
CA GLU A 24 6.86 -10.79 -0.84
C GLU A 24 6.60 -9.65 0.15
N ARG A 25 5.34 -9.47 0.57
CA ARG A 25 4.99 -8.44 1.55
C ARG A 25 5.69 -8.67 2.88
N VAL A 26 5.71 -9.90 3.40
CA VAL A 26 6.40 -10.23 4.65
C VAL A 26 7.90 -9.96 4.54
N ALA A 27 8.55 -10.47 3.49
CA ALA A 27 9.98 -10.28 3.28
C ALA A 27 10.36 -8.79 3.16
N MET A 28 9.56 -8.00 2.45
CA MET A 28 9.79 -6.55 2.32
C MET A 28 9.59 -5.82 3.65
N THR A 29 8.54 -6.16 4.41
CA THR A 29 8.31 -5.58 5.73
C THR A 29 9.48 -5.82 6.67
N GLU A 30 9.99 -7.06 6.73
CA GLU A 30 11.15 -7.41 7.56
C GLU A 30 12.41 -6.65 7.13
N ALA A 31 12.68 -6.59 5.83
CA ALA A 31 13.83 -5.88 5.29
C ALA A 31 13.79 -4.37 5.61
N LEU A 32 12.61 -3.74 5.46
CA LEU A 32 12.42 -2.33 5.79
C LEU A 32 12.54 -2.09 7.29
N ALA A 33 11.96 -2.97 8.11
CA ALA A 33 12.04 -2.83 9.56
C ALA A 33 13.49 -2.90 10.07
N LEU A 34 14.29 -3.81 9.51
CA LEU A 34 15.72 -3.91 9.79
C LEU A 34 16.48 -2.66 9.33
N ALA A 35 16.23 -2.18 8.11
CA ALA A 35 16.91 -1.02 7.54
C ALA A 35 16.63 0.28 8.32
N PHE A 36 15.40 0.46 8.80
CA PHE A 36 15.00 1.63 9.58
C PHE A 36 15.16 1.44 11.10
N ASN A 37 15.59 0.25 11.55
CA ASN A 37 15.65 -0.15 12.96
C ASN A 37 14.36 0.19 13.75
N ARG A 38 13.20 -0.01 13.10
CA ARG A 38 11.88 0.27 13.68
C ARG A 38 10.83 -0.59 12.98
N PRO A 39 9.71 -0.93 13.64
CA PRO A 39 8.59 -1.59 12.98
C PRO A 39 8.06 -0.77 11.80
N VAL A 40 7.75 -1.45 10.70
CA VAL A 40 7.17 -0.86 9.48
C VAL A 40 5.93 -1.67 9.11
N ASP A 41 4.89 -0.99 8.63
CA ASP A 41 3.73 -1.62 8.01
C ASP A 41 3.75 -1.33 6.50
N LEU A 42 3.49 -2.36 5.69
CA LEU A 42 3.54 -2.28 4.24
C LEU A 42 2.15 -2.57 3.65
N ILE A 43 1.60 -1.56 2.98
CA ILE A 43 0.26 -1.60 2.38
C ILE A 43 0.39 -1.58 0.85
N ASP A 44 -0.20 -2.58 0.17
CA ASP A 44 -0.33 -2.52 -1.29
C ASP A 44 -1.49 -1.59 -1.68
N LEU A 45 -1.13 -0.43 -2.24
CA LEU A 45 -2.07 0.60 -2.65
C LEU A 45 -2.99 0.16 -3.78
N ARG A 46 -2.72 -0.94 -4.50
CA ARG A 46 -3.65 -1.45 -5.52
C ARG A 46 -4.85 -2.19 -4.92
N THR A 47 -4.72 -2.64 -3.67
CA THR A 47 -5.76 -3.40 -2.95
C THR A 47 -6.34 -2.66 -1.75
N ALA A 48 -5.72 -1.55 -1.34
CA ALA A 48 -6.25 -0.71 -0.28
C ALA A 48 -7.59 -0.07 -0.71
N GLY A 49 -8.67 -0.43 -0.02
CA GLY A 49 -9.99 0.18 -0.19
C GLY A 49 -10.28 1.24 0.87
N GLN A 50 -11.53 1.72 0.89
CA GLN A 50 -12.01 2.67 1.89
C GLN A 50 -12.19 2.01 3.28
N PRO A 51 -11.89 2.71 4.39
CA PRO A 51 -11.45 4.12 4.48
C PRO A 51 -9.92 4.31 4.40
N LEU A 52 -9.14 3.23 4.37
CA LEU A 52 -7.67 3.29 4.45
C LEU A 52 -7.06 4.08 3.29
N LEU A 53 -7.59 3.91 2.08
CA LEU A 53 -7.16 4.69 0.92
C LEU A 53 -7.34 6.20 1.13
N HIS A 54 -8.45 6.61 1.77
CA HIS A 54 -8.70 8.02 2.07
C HIS A 54 -7.62 8.59 2.98
N GLU A 55 -7.34 7.92 4.11
CA GLU A 55 -6.29 8.34 5.05
C GLU A 55 -4.91 8.45 4.39
N ILE A 56 -4.57 7.49 3.52
CA ILE A 56 -3.30 7.51 2.79
C ILE A 56 -3.22 8.70 1.83
N VAL A 57 -4.30 9.00 1.10
CA VAL A 57 -4.29 10.08 0.11
C VAL A 57 -4.32 11.46 0.77
N THR A 58 -5.03 11.63 1.89
CA THR A 58 -5.18 12.93 2.56
C THR A 58 -4.04 13.26 3.51
N GLY A 59 -3.47 12.26 4.19
CA GLY A 59 -2.40 12.44 5.17
C GLY A 59 -1.01 11.95 4.72
N GLY A 60 -0.95 11.16 3.65
CA GLY A 60 0.30 10.56 3.18
C GLY A 60 1.22 11.52 2.42
N ILE A 61 2.51 11.17 2.38
CA ILE A 61 3.53 11.89 1.61
C ILE A 61 4.06 10.96 0.53
N GLN A 62 3.99 11.36 -0.74
CA GLN A 62 4.58 10.60 -1.84
C GLN A 62 6.11 10.69 -1.79
N VAL A 63 6.76 9.58 -1.41
CA VAL A 63 8.23 9.48 -1.36
C VAL A 63 8.83 9.09 -2.72
N LEU A 64 8.11 8.29 -3.52
CA LEU A 64 8.54 7.81 -4.82
C LEU A 64 7.37 7.74 -5.81
N GLY A 65 7.66 7.93 -7.10
CA GLY A 65 6.71 7.85 -8.20
C GLY A 65 6.42 9.19 -8.87
N THR A 66 5.60 9.16 -9.92
CA THR A 66 5.23 10.38 -10.66
C THR A 66 3.98 11.01 -10.05
N ARG A 67 3.77 12.30 -10.36
CA ARG A 67 2.53 13.01 -10.01
C ARG A 67 1.29 12.35 -10.62
N HIS A 68 1.41 11.73 -11.79
CA HIS A 68 0.31 11.03 -12.45
C HIS A 68 -0.13 9.79 -11.66
N LEU A 69 0.82 8.97 -11.19
CA LEU A 69 0.49 7.80 -10.35
C LEU A 69 -0.21 8.20 -9.04
N TRP A 70 0.18 9.34 -8.45
CA TRP A 70 -0.52 9.87 -7.29
C TRP A 70 -1.92 10.38 -7.65
N GLY A 71 -2.05 11.07 -8.79
CA GLY A 71 -3.33 11.52 -9.33
C GLY A 71 -4.33 10.37 -9.52
N ASP A 72 -3.88 9.22 -10.01
CA ASP A 72 -4.72 8.03 -10.18
C ASP A 72 -5.27 7.51 -8.84
N LEU A 73 -4.45 7.53 -7.77
CA LEU A 73 -4.88 7.16 -6.42
C LEU A 73 -5.87 8.17 -5.84
N VAL A 74 -5.64 9.47 -6.06
CA VAL A 74 -6.58 10.54 -5.65
C VAL A 74 -7.91 10.37 -6.36
N TYR A 75 -7.89 10.13 -7.68
CA TYR A 75 -9.08 9.92 -8.47
C TYR A 75 -9.87 8.70 -7.97
N ARG A 76 -9.19 7.54 -7.79
CA ARG A 76 -9.84 6.34 -7.25
C ARG A 76 -10.44 6.59 -5.87
N ASN A 77 -9.73 7.33 -5.01
CA ASN A 77 -10.23 7.68 -3.69
C ASN A 77 -11.52 8.51 -3.74
N VAL A 78 -11.62 9.48 -4.66
CA VAL A 78 -12.85 10.29 -4.83
C VAL A 78 -14.00 9.40 -5.30
N MET A 79 -13.77 8.59 -6.33
CA MET A 79 -14.80 7.70 -6.89
C MET A 79 -15.32 6.68 -5.87
N GLU A 80 -14.43 6.03 -5.11
CA GLU A 80 -14.84 5.05 -4.09
C GLU A 80 -15.51 5.69 -2.87
N ASN A 81 -15.18 6.94 -2.53
CA ASN A 81 -15.80 7.62 -1.38
C ASN A 81 -17.26 8.00 -1.63
N GLU A 82 -17.63 8.35 -2.87
CA GLU A 82 -19.02 8.66 -3.21
C GLU A 82 -19.96 7.48 -2.91
N ASP A 83 -19.49 6.26 -3.18
CA ASP A 83 -20.23 5.04 -2.87
C ASP A 83 -20.13 4.67 -1.39
N PHE A 84 -18.97 4.85 -0.75
CA PHE A 84 -18.72 4.36 0.61
C PHE A 84 -19.31 5.23 1.74
N VAL A 85 -19.20 6.56 1.64
CA VAL A 85 -19.60 7.49 2.71
C VAL A 85 -21.09 7.36 3.09
N PRO A 86 -22.05 7.19 2.16
CA PRO A 86 -23.45 6.96 2.51
C PRO A 86 -23.66 5.67 3.32
N TYR A 87 -22.96 4.58 2.97
CA TYR A 87 -23.06 3.31 3.70
C TYR A 87 -22.48 3.40 5.11
N GLN A 88 -21.32 4.04 5.27
CA GLN A 88 -20.71 4.22 6.58
C GLN A 88 -21.62 5.02 7.52
N LYS A 89 -22.22 6.12 7.03
CA LYS A 89 -23.18 6.92 7.81
C LYS A 89 -24.35 6.08 8.31
N ARG A 90 -24.96 5.28 7.43
CA ARG A 90 -26.05 4.37 7.80
C ARG A 90 -25.64 3.38 8.90
N ILE A 91 -24.48 2.74 8.77
CA ILE A 91 -23.99 1.77 9.78
C ILE A 91 -23.80 2.45 11.15
N LEU A 92 -23.17 3.64 11.17
CA LEU A 92 -22.95 4.38 12.40
C LEU A 92 -24.27 4.86 13.04
N GLU A 93 -25.23 5.30 12.23
CA GLU A 93 -26.56 5.68 12.71
C GLU A 93 -27.32 4.50 13.31
N THR A 94 -27.29 3.33 12.67
CA THR A 94 -27.89 2.10 13.22
C THR A 94 -27.27 1.77 14.57
N ARG A 95 -25.94 1.84 14.69
CA ARG A 95 -25.23 1.59 15.96
C ARG A 95 -25.54 2.61 17.05
N ARG A 96 -25.83 3.87 16.70
CA ARG A 96 -26.21 4.91 17.68
C ARG A 96 -27.63 4.76 18.21
N ARG A 97 -28.49 4.03 17.50
CA ARG A 97 -29.92 3.84 17.83
C ARG A 97 -30.22 2.48 18.48
N ALA A 98 -29.23 1.60 18.60
CA ALA A 98 -29.32 0.31 19.29
C ALA A 98 -28.72 0.42 20.70
#